data_AF-A0A970IHJ1-F1
#
_entry.id   AF-A0A970IHJ1-F1
#
_cell.length_a   1.000
_cell.length_b   1.000
_cell.length_c   1.000
_cell.angle_alpha   90.00
_cell.angle_beta   90.00
_cell.angle_gamma   90.00
#
_symmetry.space_group_name_H-M   'P 1'
#
loop_
_entity.id
_entity.type
_entity.pdbx_description
1 polymer ?
#
loop_
_entity_poly.entity_id
_entity_poly.type
_entity_poly.pdbx_seq_one_letter_code
_entity_poly.pdbx_strand_id
1 'polypeptide(L)'
;MKHPLRERRSSFRNNWGLYLLLLPALVYALIFLYLPMVGVVIAFTDYSPTKGFFGSPWVGIKYFKKFFESYNFWQIFYNTVALSFYNL
;
A
#
# COMPACT_ATOMS: atom_id res chain seq x y z
N MET A 1 -14.40 -2.49 -43.75
CA MET A 1 -14.53 -2.16 -42.31
C MET A 1 -13.56 -3.04 -41.53
N LYS A 2 -12.38 -2.52 -41.14
CA LYS A 2 -11.34 -3.28 -40.43
C LYS A 2 -11.71 -3.33 -38.94
N HIS A 3 -11.77 -4.54 -38.38
CA HIS A 3 -12.28 -4.80 -37.04
C HIS A 3 -11.32 -4.21 -35.96
N PRO A 4 -11.76 -3.27 -35.10
CA PRO A 4 -10.90 -2.46 -34.22
C PRO A 4 -10.17 -3.25 -33.12
N LEU A 5 -10.53 -4.53 -32.94
CA LEU A 5 -9.92 -5.39 -31.92
C LEU A 5 -8.62 -6.07 -32.36
N ARG A 6 -8.35 -6.14 -33.68
CA ARG A 6 -7.21 -6.89 -34.22
C ARG A 6 -5.92 -6.06 -34.29
N GLU A 7 -6.01 -4.72 -34.34
CA GLU A 7 -4.86 -3.80 -34.29
C GLU A 7 -4.24 -3.67 -32.89
N ARG A 8 -5.03 -3.86 -31.81
CA ARG A 8 -4.53 -3.78 -30.42
C ARG A 8 -3.44 -4.80 -30.09
N ARG A 9 -3.57 -6.06 -30.57
CA ARG A 9 -2.54 -7.11 -30.35
C ARG A 9 -1.24 -6.85 -31.12
N SER A 10 -1.32 -6.22 -32.29
CA SER A 10 -0.13 -5.85 -33.09
C SER A 10 0.68 -4.72 -32.43
N SER A 11 0.00 -3.84 -31.69
CA SER A 11 0.64 -2.69 -31.03
C SER A 11 1.51 -3.10 -29.83
N PHE A 12 1.09 -4.10 -29.04
CA PHE A 12 1.90 -4.61 -27.92
C PHE A 12 3.25 -5.19 -28.37
N ARG A 13 3.28 -5.90 -29.51
CA ARG A 13 4.53 -6.46 -30.04
C ARG A 13 5.45 -5.39 -30.62
N ASN A 14 4.89 -4.33 -31.19
CA ASN A 14 5.65 -3.23 -31.76
C ASN A 14 6.25 -2.30 -30.69
N ASN A 15 5.61 -2.22 -29.51
CA ASN A 15 6.01 -1.34 -28.41
C ASN A 15 6.71 -2.07 -27.25
N TRP A 16 7.16 -3.31 -27.44
CA TRP A 16 7.81 -4.12 -26.40
C TRP A 16 8.99 -3.40 -25.72
N GLY A 17 9.76 -2.61 -26.49
CA GLY A 17 10.87 -1.81 -25.95
C GLY A 17 10.45 -0.75 -24.92
N LEU A 18 9.25 -0.16 -25.08
CA LEU A 18 8.72 0.81 -24.11
C LEU A 18 8.33 0.13 -22.79
N TYR A 19 7.79 -1.09 -22.86
CA TYR A 19 7.49 -1.88 -21.66
C TYR A 19 8.78 -2.33 -20.95
N LEU A 20 9.84 -2.64 -21.69
CA LEU A 20 11.14 -2.96 -21.13
C LEU A 20 11.76 -1.76 -20.39
N LEU A 21 11.62 -0.54 -20.93
CA LEU A 21 12.07 0.69 -20.26
C LEU A 21 11.28 0.96 -18.96
N LEU A 22 9.99 0.62 -18.94
CA LEU A 22 9.14 0.78 -17.75
C LEU A 22 9.40 -0.29 -16.68
N LEU A 23 9.92 -1.45 -17.08
CA LEU A 23 10.15 -2.61 -16.22
C LEU A 23 10.98 -2.27 -14.96
N PRO A 24 12.14 -1.59 -15.03
CA PRO A 24 12.92 -1.23 -13.84
C PRO A 24 12.14 -0.36 -12.86
N ALA A 25 11.40 0.64 -13.34
CA ALA A 25 10.58 1.50 -12.49
C ALA A 25 9.45 0.71 -11.82
N LEU A 26 8.82 -0.20 -12.56
CA LEU A 26 7.77 -1.07 -12.03
C LEU A 26 8.33 -2.03 -10.96
N VAL A 27 9.47 -2.66 -11.22
CA VAL A 27 10.12 -3.58 -10.27
C VAL A 27 10.53 -2.83 -9.01
N TYR A 28 11.08 -1.63 -9.15
CA TYR A 28 11.39 -0.77 -8.01
C TYR A 28 10.13 -0.47 -7.20
N ALA A 29 9.04 -0.04 -7.84
CA ALA A 29 7.78 0.22 -7.16
C ALA A 29 7.27 -1.03 -6.43
N LEU A 30 7.28 -2.19 -7.07
CA LEU A 30 6.81 -3.44 -6.47
C LEU A 30 7.62 -3.83 -5.23
N ILE A 31 8.95 -3.75 -5.30
CA ILE A 31 9.82 -4.17 -4.21
C ILE A 31 9.80 -3.16 -3.06
N PHE A 32 9.89 -1.86 -3.34
CA PHE A 32 10.12 -0.86 -2.31
C PHE A 32 8.84 -0.18 -1.83
N LEU A 33 7.77 -0.14 -2.63
CA LEU A 33 6.50 0.48 -2.23
C LEU A 33 5.45 -0.57 -1.89
N TYR A 34 5.28 -1.61 -2.71
CA TYR A 34 4.21 -2.59 -2.51
C TYR A 34 4.57 -3.74 -1.57
N LEU A 35 5.80 -4.24 -1.61
CA LEU A 35 6.24 -5.32 -0.72
C LEU A 35 6.12 -4.92 0.77
N PRO A 36 6.54 -3.71 1.21
CA PRO A 36 6.40 -3.31 2.61
C PRO A 36 4.94 -3.17 3.06
N MET A 37 4.00 -2.91 2.14
CA MET A 37 2.58 -2.82 2.46
C MET A 37 1.99 -4.16 2.94
N VAL A 38 2.62 -5.31 2.65
CA VAL A 38 2.23 -6.59 3.25
C VAL A 38 2.33 -6.54 4.78
N GLY A 39 3.23 -5.71 5.33
CA GLY A 39 3.39 -5.51 6.77
C GLY A 39 2.18 -4.87 7.46
N VAL A 40 1.24 -4.26 6.72
CA VAL A 40 0.01 -3.69 7.27
C VAL A 40 -0.82 -4.74 8.02
N VAL A 41 -0.68 -6.02 7.66
CA VAL A 41 -1.31 -7.15 8.35
C VAL A 41 -0.97 -7.19 9.84
N ILE A 42 0.20 -6.69 10.26
CA ILE A 42 0.60 -6.62 11.67
C ILE A 42 -0.44 -5.88 12.51
N ALA A 43 -1.08 -4.84 11.97
CA ALA A 43 -2.08 -4.05 12.70
C ALA A 43 -3.30 -4.89 13.15
N PHE A 44 -3.49 -6.07 12.56
CA PHE A 44 -4.58 -7.00 12.87
C PHE A 44 -4.15 -8.20 13.71
N THR A 45 -2.88 -8.29 14.09
CA THR A 45 -2.30 -9.43 14.83
C THR A 45 -1.64 -8.96 16.11
N ASP A 46 -1.64 -9.79 17.16
CA ASP A 46 -0.84 -9.55 18.38
C ASP A 46 0.63 -9.88 18.09
N TYR A 47 1.25 -9.02 17.28
CA TYR A 47 2.58 -9.23 16.73
C TYR A 47 3.64 -9.27 17.83
N SER A 48 4.39 -10.37 17.88
CA SER A 48 5.53 -10.52 18.76
C SER A 48 6.75 -10.87 17.91
N PRO A 49 7.87 -10.12 18.02
CA PRO A 49 9.09 -10.40 17.27
C PRO A 49 9.61 -11.84 17.45
N THR A 50 9.34 -12.44 18.60
CA THR A 50 9.74 -13.83 18.92
C THR A 50 8.88 -14.89 18.21
N LYS A 51 7.64 -14.57 17.83
CA LYS A 51 6.71 -15.46 17.13
C LYS A 51 6.68 -15.24 15.61
N GLY A 52 7.30 -14.16 15.13
CA GLY A 52 7.33 -13.78 13.72
C GLY A 52 5.96 -13.32 13.19
N PHE A 53 5.90 -13.04 11.88
CA PHE A 53 4.68 -12.53 11.22
C PHE A 53 3.52 -13.53 11.22
N PHE A 54 3.79 -14.83 11.09
CA PHE A 54 2.77 -15.87 10.93
C PHE A 54 2.44 -16.64 12.22
N GLY A 55 3.23 -16.48 13.29
CA GLY A 55 3.00 -17.16 14.58
C GLY A 55 2.18 -16.34 15.58
N SER A 56 1.84 -15.10 15.24
CA SER A 56 1.08 -14.21 16.11
C SER A 56 -0.43 -14.37 15.92
N PRO A 57 -1.22 -14.39 17.01
CA PRO A 57 -2.66 -14.59 16.92
C PRO A 57 -3.34 -13.39 16.27
N TRP A 58 -4.34 -13.65 15.42
CA TRP A 58 -5.17 -12.62 14.82
C TRP A 58 -6.11 -12.01 15.86
N VAL A 59 -6.07 -10.69 16.02
CA VAL A 59 -6.87 -9.93 17.00
C VAL A 59 -7.82 -8.92 16.35
N GLY A 60 -7.88 -8.87 15.02
CA GLY A 60 -8.78 -8.00 14.27
C GLY A 60 -8.54 -6.52 14.58
N ILE A 61 -9.61 -5.77 14.89
CA ILE A 61 -9.56 -4.31 15.06
C ILE A 61 -9.18 -3.84 16.48
N LYS A 62 -8.66 -4.74 17.33
CA LYS A 62 -8.29 -4.45 18.74
C LYS A 62 -7.43 -3.20 18.87
N TYR A 63 -6.37 -3.08 18.08
CA TYR A 63 -5.43 -1.95 18.15
C TYR A 63 -6.01 -0.65 17.59
N PHE A 64 -6.88 -0.73 16.58
CA PHE A 64 -7.60 0.43 16.06
C PHE A 64 -8.51 1.01 17.13
N LYS A 65 -9.32 0.17 17.79
CA LYS A 65 -10.18 0.60 18.89
C LYS A 65 -9.37 1.24 20.02
N LYS A 66 -8.27 0.60 20.43
CA LYS A 66 -7.35 1.15 21.44
C LYS A 66 -6.76 2.51 21.05
N PHE A 67 -6.45 2.70 19.76
CA PHE A 67 -5.95 3.97 19.26
C PHE A 67 -7.01 5.07 19.31
N PHE A 68 -8.23 4.80 18.82
CA PHE A 68 -9.33 5.78 18.84
C PHE A 68 -9.82 6.11 20.26
N GLU A 69 -9.75 5.16 21.19
CA GLU A 69 -10.11 5.36 22.60
C GLU A 69 -8.97 5.98 23.43
N SER A 70 -7.80 6.21 22.83
CA SER A 70 -6.67 6.86 23.50
C SER A 70 -6.98 8.32 23.78
N TYR A 71 -6.64 8.80 24.98
CA TYR A 71 -6.79 10.19 25.39
C TYR A 71 -6.14 11.18 24.39
N ASN A 72 -5.03 10.79 23.77
CA ASN A 72 -4.28 11.65 22.85
C ASN A 72 -4.83 11.66 21.41
N PHE A 73 -5.79 10.79 21.08
CA PHE A 73 -6.24 10.63 19.70
C PHE A 73 -6.75 11.95 19.10
N TRP A 74 -7.69 12.61 19.77
CA TRP A 74 -8.31 13.84 19.27
C TRP A 74 -7.29 14.98 19.14
N GLN A 75 -6.39 15.11 20.11
CA GLN A 75 -5.32 16.12 20.04
C GLN A 75 -4.45 15.91 18.80
N ILE A 76 -4.00 14.66 18.55
CA ILE A 76 -3.17 14.35 17.37
C ILE A 76 -3.97 14.61 16.09
N PHE A 77 -5.21 14.13 16.02
CA PHE A 77 -6.07 14.29 14.85
C PHE A 77 -6.27 15.77 14.48
N TYR A 78 -6.68 16.60 15.44
CA TYR A 78 -6.90 18.03 15.18
C TYR A 78 -5.61 18.75 14.83
N ASN A 79 -4.50 18.44 15.50
CA ASN A 79 -3.20 19.05 15.18
C ASN A 79 -2.76 18.70 13.75
N THR A 80 -2.89 17.44 13.33
CA THR A 80 -2.53 17.02 11.96
C THR A 80 -3.42 17.69 10.92
N VAL A 81 -4.73 17.76 11.16
CA VAL A 81 -5.68 18.41 10.24
C VAL A 81 -5.39 19.91 10.16
N ALA A 82 -5.21 20.59 11.30
CA ALA A 82 -4.88 22.01 11.35
C ALA A 82 -3.58 22.32 10.61
N LEU A 83 -2.51 21.53 10.84
CA LEU A 83 -1.24 21.67 10.11
C LEU A 83 -1.40 21.43 8.61
N SER A 84 -2.26 20.50 8.18
CA SER A 84 -2.52 20.26 6.76
C SER A 84 -3.17 21.47 6.10
N PHE A 85 -4.04 22.19 6.82
CA PHE A 85 -4.64 23.45 6.35
C PHE A 85 -3.69 24.65 6.45
N TYR A 86 -2.78 24.69 7.42
CA TYR A 86 -1.79 25.77 7.52
C TYR A 86 -0.69 25.69 6.46
N ASN A 87 -0.37 24.50 5.94
CA ASN A 87 0.64 24.30 4.90
C ASN A 87 0.10 24.47 3.46
N LEU A 88 -1.16 24.87 3.31
CA LEU A 88 -1.85 25.18 2.06
C LEU A 88 -1.78 26.69 1.78
#